data_AF-Q4QV31-F1
#
_entry.id   AF-Q4QV31-F1
#
_cell.length_a   1.000
_cell.length_b   1.000
_cell.length_c   1.000
_cell.angle_alpha   90.00
_cell.angle_beta   90.00
_cell.angle_gamma   90.00
#
_symmetry.space_group_name_H-M   'P 1'
#
loop_
_entity.id
_entity.type
_entity.pdbx_description
1 polymer ?
#
loop_
_entity_poly.entity_id
_entity_poly.type
_entity_poly.pdbx_seq_one_letter_code
_entity_poly.pdbx_strand_id
1 'polypeptide(L)'
;VLNVNTANATKMSGGGLDGEYYAAQLHYHWGADDSVGSEHAIDNRYSPLEVHLVHYKASAGSVSAGLQSGDGLAVLGFLFE
;
A
#
# COMPACT_ATOMS: atom_id res chain seq x y z
N VAL A 1 15.39 3.30 1.15
CA VAL A 1 14.08 2.92 1.73
C VAL A 1 13.72 3.95 2.79
N LEU A 2 12.65 4.71 2.58
CA LEU A 2 12.14 5.65 3.58
C LEU A 2 11.40 4.83 4.65
N ASN A 3 11.92 4.81 5.87
CA ASN A 3 11.28 4.11 6.99
C ASN A 3 10.39 5.11 7.73
N VAL A 4 9.08 5.05 7.49
CA VAL A 4 8.09 5.83 8.23
C VAL A 4 7.68 5.03 9.47
N ASN A 5 8.08 5.47 10.66
CA ASN A 5 7.64 4.86 11.91
C ASN A 5 6.23 5.37 12.24
N THR A 6 5.25 4.50 12.06
CA THR A 6 3.81 4.80 12.18
C THR A 6 3.20 4.37 13.51
N ALA A 7 4.01 3.88 14.47
CA ALA A 7 3.59 3.22 15.72
C ALA A 7 2.13 3.52 16.12
N ASN A 8 1.21 2.67 15.62
CA ASN A 8 -0.23 2.62 15.89
C ASN A 8 -1.07 3.90 15.68
N ALA A 9 -0.52 4.98 15.12
CA ALA A 9 -1.27 6.23 14.94
C ALA A 9 -2.07 6.26 13.62
N THR A 10 -1.53 5.68 12.54
CA THR A 10 -2.15 5.73 11.22
C THR A 10 -2.95 4.46 10.95
N LYS A 11 -4.28 4.57 11.02
CA LYS A 11 -5.24 3.49 10.79
C LYS A 11 -6.01 3.67 9.49
N MET A 12 -6.36 2.55 8.89
CA MET A 12 -7.24 2.44 7.73
C MET A 12 -8.37 1.45 8.05
N SER A 13 -9.60 1.80 7.67
CA SER A 13 -10.80 0.96 7.83
C SER A 13 -11.89 1.38 6.83
N GLY A 14 -12.93 0.56 6.67
CA GLY A 14 -14.01 0.82 5.70
C GLY A 14 -13.63 0.38 4.28
N GLY A 15 -14.37 0.83 3.26
CA GLY A 15 -14.03 0.55 1.85
C GLY A 15 -14.07 -0.92 1.43
N GLY A 16 -14.75 -1.79 2.20
CA GLY A 16 -14.78 -3.24 1.99
C GLY A 16 -13.80 -4.05 2.85
N LEU A 17 -13.02 -3.38 3.71
CA LEU A 17 -12.11 -4.03 4.65
C LEU A 17 -12.87 -4.55 5.88
N ASP A 18 -12.58 -5.78 6.26
CA ASP A 18 -13.12 -6.42 7.46
C ASP A 18 -12.23 -6.15 8.69
N GLY A 19 -12.21 -4.90 9.15
CA GLY A 19 -11.51 -4.48 10.37
C GLY A 19 -10.58 -3.27 10.20
N GLU A 20 -9.76 -3.04 11.22
CA GLU A 20 -8.75 -1.98 11.22
C GLU A 20 -7.39 -2.51 10.71
N TYR A 21 -6.68 -1.67 9.96
CA TYR A 21 -5.36 -1.95 9.43
C TYR A 21 -4.40 -0.82 9.82
N TYR A 22 -3.21 -1.18 10.30
CA TYR A 22 -2.17 -0.23 10.68
C TYR A 22 -1.16 -0.05 9.55
N ALA A 23 -0.86 1.21 9.20
CA ALA A 23 0.19 1.50 8.23
C ALA A 23 1.54 0.97 8.74
N ALA A 24 2.34 0.38 7.86
CA ALA A 24 3.66 -0.18 8.20
C ALA A 24 4.79 0.45 7.41
N GLN A 25 4.56 0.76 6.14
CA GLN A 25 5.56 1.31 5.25
C GLN A 25 4.89 2.02 4.07
N LEU A 26 5.68 2.86 3.41
CA LEU A 26 5.36 3.45 2.13
C LEU A 26 6.53 3.23 1.17
N HIS A 27 6.24 2.91 -0.08
CA HIS A 27 7.23 2.84 -1.15
C HIS A 27 6.63 3.28 -2.49
N TYR A 28 7.52 3.45 -3.47
CA TYR A 28 7.23 4.03 -4.77
C TYR A 28 7.68 3.06 -5.86
N HIS A 29 6.94 3.02 -6.96
CA HIS A 29 7.31 2.40 -8.22
C HIS A 29 7.33 3.48 -9.29
N TRP A 30 8.44 3.58 -10.02
CA TRP A 30 8.64 4.57 -11.08
C TRP A 30 9.40 3.95 -12.26
N GLY A 31 9.24 4.55 -13.44
CA GLY A 31 9.86 4.09 -14.67
C GLY A 31 11.16 4.82 -15.01
N ALA A 32 11.64 4.59 -16.24
CA ALA A 32 12.83 5.26 -16.76
C ALA A 32 12.57 6.74 -17.10
N ASP A 33 11.32 7.07 -17.43
CA ASP A 33 10.84 8.40 -17.78
C ASP A 33 9.35 8.53 -17.43
N ASP A 34 8.77 9.71 -17.67
CA ASP A 34 7.39 10.03 -17.29
C ASP A 34 6.31 9.33 -18.12
N SER A 35 6.67 8.50 -19.11
CA SER A 35 5.69 7.76 -19.92
C SER A 35 5.27 6.42 -19.29
N VAL A 36 6.00 5.93 -18.29
CA VAL A 36 5.81 4.62 -17.65
C VAL A 36 6.23 4.66 -16.19
N GLY A 37 5.69 3.78 -15.34
CA GLY A 37 6.24 3.58 -14.00
C GLY A 37 5.30 2.93 -12.99
N SER A 38 4.00 3.19 -13.08
CA SER A 38 3.01 2.48 -12.27
C SER A 38 3.00 0.99 -12.56
N GLU A 39 2.65 0.19 -11.56
CA GLU A 39 2.43 -1.25 -11.74
C GLU A 39 1.01 -1.50 -12.26
N HIS A 40 0.02 -0.78 -11.72
CA HIS A 40 -1.35 -0.80 -12.20
C HIS A 40 -1.53 0.11 -13.43
N ALA A 41 -2.45 -0.29 -14.31
CA ALA A 41 -2.88 0.51 -15.45
C ALA A 41 -4.39 0.79 -15.39
N ILE A 42 -4.79 1.99 -15.81
CA ILE A 42 -6.20 2.35 -16.04
C ILE A 42 -6.39 2.49 -17.54
N ASP A 43 -7.36 1.76 -18.10
CA ASP A 43 -7.61 1.72 -19.55
C ASP A 43 -6.36 1.45 -20.40
N ASN A 44 -5.51 0.52 -19.93
CA ASN A 44 -4.21 0.17 -20.51
C ASN A 44 -3.18 1.32 -20.56
N ARG A 45 -3.35 2.36 -19.75
CA ARG A 45 -2.39 3.45 -19.56
C ARG A 45 -1.72 3.35 -18.20
N TYR A 46 -0.40 3.46 -18.21
CA TYR A 46 0.43 3.51 -17.02
C TYR A 46 0.75 4.96 -16.69
N SER A 47 0.80 5.29 -15.41
CA SER A 47 1.22 6.59 -14.90
C SER A 47 2.73 6.61 -14.63
N PRO A 48 3.40 7.77 -14.61
CA PRO A 48 4.82 7.90 -14.27
C PRO A 48 5.22 7.26 -12.92
N LEU A 49 4.30 7.29 -11.96
CA LEU A 49 4.59 6.94 -10.57
C LEU A 49 3.37 6.29 -9.89
N GLU A 50 3.63 5.21 -9.14
CA GLU A 50 2.67 4.62 -8.22
C GLU A 50 3.24 4.56 -6.80
N VAL A 51 2.44 4.96 -5.81
CA VAL A 51 2.77 4.87 -4.38
C VAL A 51 1.95 3.76 -3.73
N HIS A 52 2.63 2.88 -3.00
CA HIS A 52 2.02 1.88 -2.15
C HIS A 52 2.18 2.27 -0.69
N LEU A 53 1.06 2.51 0.00
CA LEU A 53 1.01 2.57 1.46
C LEU A 53 0.50 1.23 2.00
N VAL A 54 1.40 0.44 2.56
CA VAL A 54 1.12 -0.93 3.01
C VAL A 54 0.67 -0.94 4.47
N HIS A 55 -0.40 -1.68 4.73
CA HIS A 55 -0.98 -1.86 6.06
C HIS A 55 -1.11 -3.34 6.40
N TYR A 56 -1.04 -3.68 7.68
CA TYR A 56 -1.37 -5.01 8.20
C TYR A 56 -2.62 -4.96 9.06
N LYS A 57 -3.42 -6.03 9.03
CA LYS A 57 -4.64 -6.15 9.85
C LYS A 57 -4.25 -6.07 11.32
N ALA A 58 -5.00 -5.29 12.11
CA ALA A 58 -4.71 -5.06 13.52
C ALA A 58 -4.60 -6.37 14.32
N SER A 59 -5.42 -7.37 13.98
CA SER A 59 -5.39 -8.71 14.60
C SER A 59 -4.12 -9.52 14.29
N ALA A 60 -3.42 -9.22 13.19
CA ALA A 60 -2.17 -9.87 12.84
C ALA A 60 -0.97 -9.31 13.62
N GLY A 61 -1.01 -8.03 14.01
CA GLY A 61 0.02 -7.38 14.83
C GLY A 61 1.36 -7.08 14.11
N SER A 62 1.56 -7.58 12.89
CA SER A 62 2.71 -7.24 12.05
C SER A 62 2.47 -7.58 10.58
N VAL A 63 3.29 -7.04 9.68
CA VAL A 63 3.29 -7.43 8.25
C VAL A 63 3.60 -8.92 8.09
N SER A 64 4.61 -9.42 8.80
CA SER A 64 5.05 -10.83 8.68
C SER A 64 3.95 -11.81 9.08
N ALA A 65 3.17 -11.50 10.11
CA ALA A 65 2.02 -12.30 10.51
C ALA A 65 0.84 -12.12 9.53
N GLY A 66 0.62 -10.91 9.02
CA GLY A 66 -0.41 -10.61 8.03
C GLY A 66 -0.24 -11.40 6.72
N LEU A 67 0.99 -11.65 6.30
CA LEU A 67 1.30 -12.47 5.12
C LEU A 67 0.78 -13.92 5.20
N GLN A 68 0.45 -14.41 6.41
CA GLN A 68 -0.10 -15.75 6.61
C GLN A 68 -1.62 -15.82 6.44
N SER A 69 -2.30 -14.69 6.20
CA SER A 69 -3.74 -14.61 5.97
C SER A 69 -4.06 -13.97 4.62
N GLY A 70 -5.10 -14.48 3.93
CA GLY A 70 -5.52 -13.94 2.63
C GLY A 70 -6.02 -12.50 2.67
N ASP A 71 -6.44 -12.02 3.85
CA ASP A 71 -6.89 -10.66 4.12
C ASP A 71 -5.97 -9.90 5.09
N GLY A 72 -4.79 -10.46 5.38
CA GLY A 72 -3.94 -9.95 6.47
C GLY A 72 -3.22 -8.65 6.14
N LEU A 73 -3.20 -8.23 4.88
CA LEU A 73 -2.62 -6.98 4.40
C LEU A 73 -3.63 -6.19 3.55
N ALA A 74 -3.49 -4.87 3.57
CA ALA A 74 -4.20 -3.96 2.67
C ALA A 74 -3.25 -2.88 2.17
N VAL A 75 -3.33 -2.53 0.88
CA VAL A 75 -2.44 -1.54 0.25
C VAL A 75 -3.29 -0.45 -0.39
N LEU A 76 -3.01 0.82 -0.05
CA LEU A 76 -3.51 1.95 -0.86
C LEU A 76 -2.52 2.22 -1.98
N GLY A 77 -3.01 2.13 -3.21
CA GLY A 77 -2.31 2.58 -4.41
C GLY A 77 -2.70 4.01 -4.76
N PHE A 78 -1.72 4.87 -5.02
CA PHE A 78 -1.92 6.21 -5.56
C PHE A 78 -1.16 6.34 -6.88
N LEU A 79 -1.85 6.73 -7.95
CA LEU A 79 -1.26 7.02 -9.26
C LEU A 79 -1.04 8.53 -9.39
N PHE A 80 0.09 8.93 -9.97
CA PHE A 80 0.46 10.33 -10.20
C PHE A 80 0.68 10.59 -11.68
N GLU A 81 0.01 11.62 -12.21
CA GLU A 81 0.13 12.11 -13.59
C GLU A 81 0.87 13.46 -13.66
#